data_AF-A0A101WCM8-F1
#
_entry.id   AF-A0A101WCM8-F1
#
_cell.length_a   1.000
_cell.length_b   1.000
_cell.length_c   1.000
_cell.angle_alpha   90.00
_cell.angle_beta   90.00
_cell.angle_gamma   90.00
#
_symmetry.space_group_name_H-M   'P 1'
#
loop_
_entity.id
_entity.type
_entity.pdbx_description
1 polymer ?
#
loop_
_entity_poly.entity_id
_entity_poly.type
_entity_poly.pdbx_seq_one_letter_code
_entity_poly.pdbx_strand_id
1 'polypeptide(L)' 'MEAVKAERADKVLAKSVCRIGRDVYKTMEWAEWTNHYGVKLITADNGEVNFEPANDTIGFMMTV' A
#
# COMPACT_ATOMS: atom_id res chain seq x y z
N MET A 1 10.74 -1.35 -5.26
CA MET A 1 10.71 -0.06 -4.54
C MET A 1 11.52 1.00 -5.28
N GLU A 2 12.75 0.73 -5.70
CA GLU A 2 13.58 1.66 -6.50
C GLU A 2 12.88 2.25 -7.73
N ALA A 3 12.12 1.45 -8.48
CA ALA A 3 11.36 1.93 -9.64
C ALA A 3 10.21 2.89 -9.28
N VAL A 4 9.59 2.72 -8.11
CA VAL A 4 8.54 3.63 -7.61
C VAL A 4 9.18 4.93 -7.10
N LYS A 5 10.28 4.83 -6.35
CA LYS A 5 11.07 5.99 -5.88
C LYS A 5 11.59 6.84 -7.02
N ALA A 6 11.90 6.22 -8.16
CA ALA A 6 12.34 6.91 -9.37
C ALA A 6 11.18 7.45 -10.22
N GLU A 7 9.93 7.36 -9.75
CA GLU A 7 8.71 7.76 -10.47
C GLU A 7 8.56 7.07 -11.83
N ARG A 8 9.12 5.86 -11.98
CA ARG A 8 9.10 5.08 -13.23
C ARG A 8 7.96 4.06 -13.30
N ALA A 9 7.06 4.07 -12.31
CA ALA A 9 6.00 3.10 -12.22
C ALA A 9 4.72 3.72 -11.65
N ASP A 10 3.68 3.81 -12.46
CA ASP A 10 2.33 4.26 -12.05
C ASP A 10 1.47 3.13 -11.44
N LYS A 11 1.85 1.88 -11.72
CA LYS A 11 1.09 0.68 -11.31
C LYS A 11 2.03 -0.44 -10.88
N VAL A 12 1.64 -1.15 -9.83
CA VAL A 12 2.29 -2.38 -9.38
C VAL A 12 1.32 -3.53 -9.53
N LEU A 13 1.72 -4.56 -10.27
CA LEU A 13 0.95 -5.78 -10.46
C LEU A 13 1.51 -6.88 -9.56
N ALA A 14 0.65 -7.51 -8.79
CA ALA A 14 1.01 -8.65 -7.95
C ALA A 14 -0.01 -9.79 -8.13
N LYS A 15 0.40 -11.03 -7.82
CA LYS A 15 -0.57 -12.14 -7.77
C LYS A 15 -1.55 -11.92 -6.61
N SER A 16 -1.01 -11.75 -5.40
CA SER A 16 -1.76 -11.55 -4.17
C SER A 16 -1.05 -10.51 -3.27
N VAL A 17 -1.78 -9.94 -2.32
CA VAL A 17 -1.24 -8.99 -1.32
C VAL A 17 -0.10 -9.59 -0.48
N CYS A 18 -0.07 -10.92 -0.31
CA CYS A 18 1.01 -11.63 0.39
C CYS A 18 2.38 -11.54 -0.32
N ARG A 19 2.41 -11.08 -1.57
CA ARG A 19 3.66 -10.81 -2.31
C ARG A 19 4.23 -9.42 -2.01
N ILE A 20 3.45 -8.56 -1.37
CA ILE A 20 3.84 -7.20 -0.98
C ILE A 20 4.44 -7.21 0.43
N GLY A 21 3.70 -7.76 1.40
CA GLY A 21 4.15 -7.92 2.78
C GLY A 21 3.95 -9.34 3.29
N ARG A 22 4.84 -9.78 4.21
CA ARG A 22 4.65 -11.05 4.94
C ARG A 22 3.48 -11.00 5.92
N ASP A 23 3.05 -9.81 6.29
CA ASP A 23 1.98 -9.51 7.22
C ASP A 23 1.18 -8.30 6.72
N VAL A 24 -0.03 -8.12 7.29
CA VAL A 24 -0.97 -7.07 6.88
C VAL A 24 -0.39 -5.69 7.15
N TYR A 25 0.30 -5.49 8.27
CA TYR A 25 0.89 -4.21 8.64
C TYR A 25 1.93 -3.74 7.63
N LYS A 26 2.87 -4.62 7.23
CA LYS A 26 3.86 -4.30 6.18
C LYS A 26 3.23 -4.07 4.82
N THR A 27 2.12 -4.74 4.54
CA THR A 27 1.37 -4.52 3.29
C THR A 27 0.75 -3.13 3.29
N MET A 28 0.18 -2.69 4.41
CA MET A 28 -0.39 -1.35 4.57
C MET A 28 0.69 -0.26 4.53
N GLU A 29 1.81 -0.45 5.25
CA GLU A 29 2.95 0.48 5.22
C GLU A 29 3.46 0.69 3.79
N TRP A 30 3.62 -0.39 3.03
CA TRP A 30 4.02 -0.31 1.63
C TRP A 30 2.98 0.41 0.78
N ALA A 31 1.70 0.11 0.99
CA ALA A 31 0.62 0.69 0.22
C ALA A 31 0.45 2.19 0.45
N GLU A 32 0.46 2.65 1.72
CA GLU A 32 0.45 4.07 2.06
C GLU A 32 1.63 4.77 1.41
N TRP A 33 2.82 4.19 1.50
CA TRP A 33 4.01 4.76 0.88
C TRP A 33 3.84 4.88 -0.63
N THR A 34 3.37 3.85 -1.33
CA THR A 34 3.16 3.92 -2.80
C THR A 34 2.02 4.86 -3.20
N ASN A 35 0.98 4.98 -2.37
CA ASN A 35 -0.13 5.90 -2.61
C ASN A 35 0.33 7.36 -2.54
N HIS A 36 1.28 7.69 -1.66
CA HIS A 36 1.93 9.01 -1.65
C HIS A 36 2.63 9.37 -2.97
N TYR A 37 3.07 8.38 -3.75
CA TYR A 37 3.65 8.57 -5.09
C TYR A 37 2.62 8.36 -6.22
N GLY A 38 1.32 8.27 -5.89
CA GLY A 38 0.26 8.06 -6.88
C GLY A 38 0.25 6.68 -7.52
N VAL A 39 0.97 5.70 -6.95
CA VAL A 39 1.13 4.37 -7.53
C VAL A 39 0.04 3.43 -7.06
N LYS A 40 -0.66 2.81 -8.02
CA LYS A 40 -1.77 1.90 -7.74
C LYS A 40 -1.31 0.44 -7.60
N LEU A 41 -1.78 -0.28 -6.59
CA LEU A 41 -1.61 -1.72 -6.48
C LEU A 41 -2.78 -2.45 -7.13
N ILE A 42 -2.49 -3.38 -8.04
CA ILE A 42 -3.48 -4.28 -8.62
C ILE A 42 -3.03 -5.71 -8.35
N THR A 43 -3.89 -6.49 -7.69
CA THR A 43 -3.67 -7.92 -7.48
C THR A 43 -4.57 -8.75 -8.39
N ALA A 44 -4.10 -9.94 -8.78
CA ALA A 44 -4.95 -10.86 -9.54
C ALA A 44 -6.12 -11.38 -8.68
N ASP A 45 -5.90 -11.56 -7.38
CA ASP A 45 -6.91 -12.08 -6.45
C ASP A 45 -7.99 -11.05 -6.06
N ASN A 46 -7.67 -9.75 -6.05
CA ASN A 46 -8.57 -8.70 -5.53
C ASN A 46 -8.84 -7.55 -6.51
N GLY A 47 -8.17 -7.49 -7.66
CA GLY A 47 -8.25 -6.35 -8.57
C GLY A 47 -7.47 -5.14 -8.04
N GLU A 48 -7.95 -3.93 -8.33
CA GLU A 48 -7.35 -2.69 -7.79
C GLU A 48 -7.57 -2.65 -6.27
N VAL A 49 -6.48 -2.62 -5.50
CA VAL A 49 -6.53 -2.59 -4.05
C VAL A 49 -6.44 -1.13 -3.60
N ASN A 50 -7.57 -0.59 -3.16
CA ASN A 50 -7.60 0.72 -2.50
C ASN A 50 -7.27 0.52 -1.03
N PHE A 51 -6.10 1.01 -0.62
CA PHE A 51 -5.75 1.12 0.78
C PHE A 51 -6.18 2.49 1.26
N GLU A 52 -7.40 2.57 1.79
CA GLU A 52 -7.79 3.70 2.60
C GLU A 52 -7.06 3.57 3.94
N PRO A 53 -6.19 4.52 4.33
CA PRO A 53 -5.66 4.54 5.68
C PRO A 53 -6.86 4.59 6.62
N ALA A 54 -6.82 3.81 7.72
CA ALA A 54 -7.92 3.71 8.68
C ALA A 54 -8.06 4.99 9.54
N ASN A 55 -7.98 6.17 8.93
CA ASN A 55 -7.75 7.44 9.60
C ASN A 55 -8.99 8.32 9.72
N ASP A 56 -10.20 7.74 9.63
CA ASP A 56 -11.44 8.43 10.01
C ASP A 56 -12.05 7.88 11.33
N THR A 57 -11.34 7.01 12.07
CA THR A 57 -11.84 6.51 13.38
C THR A 57 -10.77 6.32 14.46
N ILE A 58 -9.47 6.52 14.19
CA ILE A 58 -8.42 6.41 15.22
C ILE A 58 -7.74 7.76 15.45
N GLY A 59 -8.55 8.77 15.69
CA GLY A 59 -8.14 9.90 16.52
C GLY A 59 -8.21 9.50 18.00
N PHE A 60 -7.41 8.54 18.47
CA PHE A 60 -7.12 8.37 19.91
C PHE A 60 -5.92 7.44 20.12
N MET A 61 -4.94 7.95 20.86
CA MET A 61 -3.96 7.20 21.66
C MET A 61 -2.68 6.71 20.97
N MET A 62 -1.72 7.64 20.81
CA MET A 62 -0.32 7.40 21.21
C MET A 62 0.41 8.74 21.44
N THR A 63 0.09 9.38 22.57
CA THR A 63 1.12 10.09 23.35
C THR A 63 1.74 9.05 24.27
N VAL A 64 2.98 8.66 23.99
CA VAL A 64 4.05 8.36 24.96
C VAL A 64 5.38 8.34 24.23
#